data_AF-K4K0A8-F1
#
_entry.id   AF-K4K0A8-F1
#
_cell.length_a   1.000
_cell.length_b   1.000
_cell.length_c   1.000
_cell.angle_alpha   90.00
_cell.angle_beta   90.00
_cell.angle_gamma   90.00
#
_symmetry.space_group_name_H-M   'P 1'
#
loop_
_entity.id
_entity.type
_entity.pdbx_description
1 polymer ?
#
loop_
_entity_poly.entity_id
_entity_poly.type
_entity_poly.pdbx_seq_one_letter_code
_entity_poly.pdbx_strand_id
1 'polypeptide(L)'
;VSLLIRRELTERAKDFNIILDDVSITDLSFGREYTAAVEAKQIAQQEAQMAQFVVEKAKQEKQQKVVQAEGEAAAAKLIGQAVSSNPGFLKLRKIRAAQSIARTVAQSQNRVYLNASALLLNIGEKEFDESADALFSRRKK
;
A
#
# COMPACT_ATOMS: atom_id res chain seq x y z
N VAL A 1 18.74 39.72 -7.87
CA VAL A 1 17.80 40.73 -8.40
C VAL A 1 17.91 42.06 -7.64
N SER A 2 17.86 42.07 -6.31
CA SER A 2 17.97 43.30 -5.48
C SER A 2 19.28 44.10 -5.64
N LEU A 3 20.42 43.41 -5.74
CA LEU A 3 21.75 44.06 -5.83
C LEU A 3 21.95 44.87 -7.13
N LEU A 4 21.31 44.43 -8.22
CA LEU A 4 21.40 45.07 -9.54
C LEU A 4 20.58 46.37 -9.57
N ILE A 5 19.35 46.30 -9.05
CA ILE A 5 18.43 47.44 -8.94
C ILE A 5 19.00 48.51 -8.00
N ARG A 6 19.59 48.10 -6.87
CA ARG A 6 20.27 49.02 -5.95
C ARG A 6 21.36 49.81 -6.66
N ARG A 7 22.23 49.13 -7.41
CA ARG A 7 23.34 49.77 -8.14
C ARG A 7 22.84 50.82 -9.14
N GLU A 8 21.81 50.48 -9.92
CA GLU A 8 21.26 51.36 -10.94
C GLU A 8 20.58 52.61 -10.32
N LEU A 9 19.87 52.43 -9.20
CA LEU A 9 19.29 53.53 -8.44
C LEU A 9 20.35 54.42 -7.78
N THR A 10 21.40 53.83 -7.18
CA THR A 10 22.51 54.59 -6.59
C THR A 10 23.26 55.41 -7.63
N GLU A 11 23.42 54.88 -8.85
CA GLU A 11 24.08 55.58 -9.96
C GLU A 11 23.26 56.78 -10.44
N ARG A 12 21.94 56.63 -10.62
CA ARG A 12 21.05 57.76 -10.96
C ARG A 12 20.87 58.77 -9.84
N ALA A 13 20.89 58.32 -8.57
CA ALA A 13 20.74 59.20 -7.42
C ALA A 13 21.95 60.13 -7.22
N LYS A 14 23.14 59.71 -7.66
CA LYS A 14 24.37 60.54 -7.62
C LYS A 14 24.25 61.79 -8.49
N ASP A 15 23.59 61.72 -9.64
CA ASP A 15 23.39 62.88 -10.53
C ASP A 15 22.55 63.99 -9.87
N PHE A 16 21.75 63.63 -8.86
CA PHE A 16 20.92 64.56 -8.09
C PHE A 16 21.48 64.83 -6.68
N ASN A 17 22.71 64.41 -6.37
CA ASN A 17 23.33 64.51 -5.04
C ASN A 17 22.53 63.84 -3.89
N ILE A 18 21.79 62.76 -4.18
CA ILE A 18 21.03 62.01 -3.18
C ILE A 18 21.83 60.77 -2.75
N ILE A 19 21.97 60.57 -1.43
CA ILE A 19 22.62 59.38 -0.84
C ILE A 19 21.54 58.35 -0.50
N LEU A 20 21.71 57.12 -1.01
CA LEU A 20 20.76 56.02 -0.86
C LEU A 20 21.39 54.92 0.02
N ASP A 21 20.81 54.65 1.21
CA ASP A 21 21.33 53.65 2.16
C ASP A 21 20.81 52.22 1.92
N ASP A 22 19.49 52.05 1.73
CA ASP A 22 18.90 50.75 1.42
C ASP A 22 17.66 50.87 0.51
N VAL A 23 17.39 49.82 -0.27
CA VAL A 23 16.26 49.76 -1.20
C VAL A 23 15.44 48.50 -0.93
N SER A 24 14.21 48.70 -0.46
CA SER A 24 13.22 47.64 -0.33
C SER A 24 12.23 47.68 -1.51
N ILE A 25 11.99 46.52 -2.12
CA ILE A 25 10.91 46.35 -3.09
C ILE A 25 9.70 45.84 -2.30
N THR A 26 8.65 46.64 -2.20
CA THR A 26 7.46 46.30 -1.42
C THR A 26 6.44 45.51 -2.25
N ASP A 27 6.23 45.90 -3.50
CA ASP A 27 5.24 45.28 -4.38
C ASP A 27 5.74 45.19 -5.82
N LEU A 28 5.70 44.00 -6.38
CA LEU A 28 6.00 43.75 -7.79
C LEU A 28 4.74 43.19 -8.44
N SER A 29 4.10 43.99 -9.29
CA SER A 29 2.94 43.52 -10.07
C SER A 29 3.40 43.10 -11.46
N PHE A 30 3.15 41.84 -11.81
CA PHE A 30 3.25 41.38 -13.19
C PHE A 30 1.91 41.61 -13.90
N GLY A 31 1.95 41.83 -15.22
CA GLY A 31 0.74 41.93 -16.02
C GLY A 31 -0.10 40.65 -15.92
N ARG A 32 -1.43 40.77 -15.99
CA ARG A 32 -2.38 39.63 -15.84
C ARG A 32 -2.06 38.47 -16.79
N GLU A 33 -1.66 38.77 -18.02
CA GLU A 33 -1.30 37.77 -19.03
C GLU A 33 -0.02 36.99 -18.68
N TYR A 34 0.96 37.67 -18.08
CA TYR A 34 2.21 37.02 -17.63
C TYR A 34 1.96 36.11 -16.43
N THR A 35 1.15 36.55 -15.47
CA THR A 35 0.77 35.73 -14.31
C THR A 35 0.03 34.46 -14.74
N ALA A 36 -0.93 34.58 -15.68
CA ALA A 36 -1.68 33.45 -16.20
C ALA A 36 -0.78 32.45 -16.94
N ALA A 37 0.19 32.92 -17.74
CA ALA A 37 1.13 32.05 -18.45
C ALA A 37 2.07 31.30 -17.50
N VAL A 38 2.53 31.96 -16.44
CA VAL A 38 3.40 31.33 -15.43
C VAL A 38 2.62 30.30 -14.61
N GLU A 39 1.38 30.62 -14.23
CA GLU A 39 0.49 29.70 -13.51
C GLU A 39 0.15 28.48 -14.36
N ALA A 40 -0.20 28.66 -15.63
CA ALA A 40 -0.44 27.55 -16.56
C ALA A 40 0.81 26.65 -16.72
N LYS A 41 2.01 27.24 -16.77
CA LYS A 41 3.26 26.47 -16.82
C LYS A 41 3.49 25.69 -15.53
N GLN A 42 3.18 26.26 -14.38
CA GLN A 42 3.29 25.58 -13.08
C GLN A 42 2.30 24.41 -12.99
N ILE A 43 1.05 24.59 -13.42
CA ILE A 43 0.04 23.53 -13.46
C ILE A 43 0.50 22.39 -14.37
N ALA A 44 0.98 22.69 -15.59
CA ALA A 44 1.48 21.67 -16.50
C ALA A 44 2.68 20.90 -15.94
N GLN A 45 3.58 21.57 -15.21
CA GLN A 45 4.71 20.90 -14.54
C GLN A 45 4.24 19.99 -13.39
N GLN A 46 3.27 20.43 -12.60
CA GLN A 46 2.69 19.61 -11.52
C GLN A 46 1.96 18.40 -12.09
N GLU A 47 1.14 18.58 -13.13
CA GLU A 47 0.44 17.47 -13.79
C GLU A 47 1.41 16.44 -14.36
N ALA A 48 2.51 16.87 -14.99
CA ALA A 48 3.54 15.97 -15.50
C ALA A 48 4.21 15.16 -14.38
N GLN A 49 4.50 15.78 -13.23
CA GLN A 49 5.05 15.09 -12.06
C GLN A 49 4.04 14.08 -11.48
N MET A 50 2.76 14.46 -11.38
CA MET A 50 1.71 13.57 -10.91
C MET A 50 1.53 12.37 -11.84
N ALA A 51 1.54 12.58 -13.16
CA ALA A 51 1.41 11.50 -14.13
C ALA A 51 2.56 10.48 -14.02
N GLN A 52 3.80 10.96 -13.84
CA GLN A 52 4.95 10.08 -13.61
C GLN A 52 4.79 9.26 -12.32
N PHE A 53 4.35 9.90 -11.24
CA PHE A 53 4.12 9.23 -9.96
C PHE A 53 3.02 8.16 -10.04
N VAL A 54 1.93 8.44 -10.75
CA VAL A 54 0.84 7.46 -10.94
C VAL A 54 1.33 6.23 -11.70
N VAL A 55 2.13 6.42 -12.75
CA VAL A 55 2.72 5.30 -13.51
C VAL A 55 3.65 4.46 -12.65
N GLU A 56 4.48 5.11 -11.84
CA GLU A 56 5.43 4.42 -10.96
C GLU A 56 4.71 3.66 -9.84
N LYS A 57 3.70 4.27 -9.23
CA LYS A 57 2.82 3.60 -8.25
C LYS A 57 2.15 2.36 -8.86
N ALA A 58 1.61 2.46 -10.07
CA ALA A 58 0.97 1.34 -10.76
C ALA A 58 1.96 0.19 -11.03
N LYS A 59 3.22 0.50 -11.38
CA LYS A 59 4.28 -0.50 -11.55
C LYS A 59 4.60 -1.20 -10.23
N GLN A 60 4.75 -0.44 -9.14
CA GLN A 60 5.03 -1.00 -7.82
C GLN A 60 3.88 -1.89 -7.33
N GLU A 61 2.62 -1.47 -7.46
CA GLU A 61 1.46 -2.27 -7.07
C GLU A 61 1.38 -3.58 -7.87
N LYS A 62 1.67 -3.54 -9.18
CA LYS A 62 1.74 -4.76 -10.00
C LYS A 62 2.82 -5.70 -9.49
N GLN A 63 4.03 -5.19 -9.24
CA GLN A 63 5.13 -6.01 -8.73
C GLN A 63 4.80 -6.61 -7.36
N GLN A 64 4.21 -5.81 -6.47
CA GLN A 64 3.78 -6.28 -5.15
C GLN A 64 2.78 -7.43 -5.26
N LYS A 65 1.77 -7.32 -6.12
CA LYS A 65 0.79 -8.39 -6.37
C LYS A 65 1.43 -9.66 -6.92
N VAL A 66 2.38 -9.53 -7.85
CA VAL A 66 3.10 -10.69 -8.42
C VAL A 66 3.92 -11.38 -7.35
N VAL A 67 4.74 -10.63 -6.60
CA VAL A 67 5.58 -11.19 -5.53
C VAL A 67 4.74 -11.82 -4.43
N GLN A 68 3.61 -11.20 -4.07
CA GLN A 68 2.69 -11.77 -3.08
C GLN A 68 2.08 -13.09 -3.57
N ALA A 69 1.60 -13.13 -4.82
CA ALA A 69 1.05 -14.36 -5.40
C ALA A 69 2.10 -15.47 -5.52
N GLU A 70 3.34 -15.13 -5.90
CA GLU A 70 4.46 -16.09 -5.95
C GLU A 70 4.82 -16.61 -4.56
N GLY A 71 4.88 -15.73 -3.55
CA GLY A 71 5.13 -16.09 -2.16
C GLY A 71 4.05 -17.01 -1.60
N GLU A 72 2.78 -16.70 -1.85
CA GLU A 72 1.64 -17.53 -1.47
C GLU A 72 1.67 -18.89 -2.19
N ALA A 73 1.97 -18.93 -3.49
CA ALA A 73 2.08 -20.16 -4.25
C ALA A 73 3.24 -21.05 -3.77
N ALA A 74 4.40 -20.47 -3.47
CA ALA A 74 5.54 -21.18 -2.91
C ALA A 74 5.23 -21.72 -1.51
N ALA A 75 4.62 -20.90 -0.64
CA ALA A 75 4.18 -21.32 0.68
C ALA A 75 3.15 -22.46 0.61
N ALA A 76 2.17 -22.36 -0.29
CA ALA A 76 1.16 -23.40 -0.50
C ALA A 76 1.79 -24.72 -0.99
N LYS A 77 2.79 -24.67 -1.89
CA LYS A 77 3.54 -25.85 -2.33
C LYS A 77 4.29 -26.53 -1.17
N LEU A 78 5.00 -25.75 -0.35
CA LEU A 78 5.74 -26.27 0.80
C LEU A 78 4.80 -26.86 1.86
N ILE A 79 3.70 -26.17 2.16
CA ILE A 79 2.66 -26.67 3.07
C ILE A 79 2.05 -27.96 2.50
N GLY A 80 1.76 -27.99 1.19
CA GLY A 80 1.22 -29.17 0.52
C GLY A 80 2.15 -30.39 0.60
N GLN A 81 3.47 -30.18 0.48
CA GLN A 81 4.47 -31.23 0.67
C GLN A 81 4.53 -31.70 2.13
N ALA A 82 4.56 -30.78 3.10
CA ALA A 82 4.57 -31.11 4.53
C ALA A 82 3.30 -31.87 4.98
N VAL A 83 2.14 -31.46 4.45
CA VAL A 83 0.84 -32.13 4.64
C VAL A 83 0.86 -33.53 4.02
N SER A 84 1.48 -33.70 2.85
CA SER A 84 1.57 -35.00 2.18
C SER A 84 2.46 -36.00 2.92
N SER A 85 3.45 -35.53 3.67
CA SER A 85 4.37 -36.39 4.42
C SER A 85 3.80 -36.93 5.74
N ASN A 86 2.81 -36.25 6.33
CA ASN A 86 2.23 -36.68 7.60
C ASN A 86 0.69 -36.51 7.64
N PRO A 87 -0.08 -37.60 7.49
CA PRO A 87 -1.55 -37.55 7.60
C PRO A 87 -2.05 -37.07 8.98
N GLY A 88 -1.26 -37.25 10.04
CA GLY A 88 -1.57 -36.74 11.38
C GLY A 88 -1.51 -35.21 11.49
N PHE A 89 -0.81 -34.54 10.58
CA PHE A 89 -0.68 -33.07 10.60
C PHE A 89 -2.00 -32.37 10.27
N LEU A 90 -2.79 -32.90 9.32
CA LEU A 90 -4.11 -32.37 8.99
C LEU A 90 -5.09 -32.49 10.17
N LYS A 91 -5.07 -33.63 10.86
CA LYS A 91 -5.91 -33.88 12.04
C LYS A 91 -5.55 -32.94 13.19
N LEU A 92 -4.26 -32.75 13.47
CA LEU A 92 -3.81 -31.82 14.51
C LEU A 92 -4.12 -30.36 14.17
N ARG A 93 -4.00 -29.98 12.89
CA ARG A 93 -4.37 -28.64 12.41
C ARG A 93 -5.87 -28.39 12.52
N LYS A 94 -6.71 -29.39 12.22
CA LYS A 94 -8.17 -29.34 12.44
C LYS A 94 -8.50 -29.09 13.91
N ILE A 95 -7.88 -29.83 14.83
CA ILE A 95 -8.10 -29.67 16.28
C ILE A 95 -7.68 -28.26 16.75
N ARG A 96 -6.53 -27.74 16.28
CA ARG A 96 -6.10 -26.37 16.60
C ARG A 96 -7.04 -25.30 16.04
N ALA A 97 -7.52 -25.47 14.81
CA ALA A 97 -8.49 -24.56 14.21
C ALA A 97 -9.81 -24.56 15.00
N ALA A 98 -10.33 -25.75 15.32
CA ALA A 98 -11.52 -25.92 16.16
C ALA A 98 -11.33 -25.28 17.55
N GLN A 99 -10.16 -25.45 18.19
CA GLN A 99 -9.83 -24.83 19.47
C GLN A 99 -9.81 -23.30 19.38
N SER A 100 -9.22 -22.74 18.32
CA SER A 100 -9.19 -21.29 18.08
C SER A 100 -10.59 -20.72 17.89
N ILE A 101 -11.39 -21.36 17.04
CA ILE A 101 -12.78 -20.98 16.76
C ILE A 101 -13.63 -21.06 18.04
N ALA A 102 -13.51 -22.16 18.80
CA ALA A 102 -14.20 -22.32 20.07
C ALA A 102 -13.84 -21.21 21.07
N ARG A 103 -12.57 -20.79 21.12
CA ARG A 103 -12.12 -19.68 21.97
C ARG A 103 -12.71 -18.35 21.53
N THR A 104 -12.71 -18.05 20.22
CA THR A 104 -13.32 -16.83 19.67
C THR A 104 -14.82 -16.78 19.93
N VAL A 105 -15.53 -17.90 19.75
CA VAL A 105 -16.97 -18.01 20.01
C VAL A 105 -17.27 -17.82 21.51
N ALA A 106 -16.49 -18.44 22.40
CA ALA A 106 -16.64 -18.30 23.85
C ALA A 106 -16.38 -16.87 24.35
N GLN A 107 -15.50 -16.12 23.68
CA GLN A 107 -15.21 -14.72 24.00
C GLN A 107 -16.19 -13.72 23.37
N SER A 108 -16.95 -14.13 22.35
CA SER A 108 -17.87 -13.23 21.66
C SER A 108 -19.09 -12.92 22.53
N GLN A 109 -19.45 -11.63 22.63
CA GLN A 109 -20.63 -11.19 23.38
C GLN A 109 -21.94 -11.45 22.63
N ASN A 110 -21.88 -11.70 21.31
CA ASN A 110 -23.05 -11.90 20.48
C ASN A 110 -23.35 -13.40 20.34
N ARG A 111 -24.38 -13.88 21.05
CA ARG A 111 -24.82 -15.29 21.02
C ARG A 111 -25.63 -15.56 19.74
N VAL A 112 -24.91 -15.76 18.63
CA VAL A 112 -25.50 -16.27 17.38
C VAL A 112 -25.49 -17.80 17.45
N TYR A 113 -26.63 -18.44 17.20
CA TYR A 113 -26.71 -19.89 17.07
C TYR A 113 -25.99 -20.32 15.79
N LEU A 114 -24.73 -20.72 15.92
CA LEU A 114 -23.92 -21.24 14.82
C LEU A 114 -23.96 -22.76 14.82
N ASN A 115 -24.11 -23.35 13.65
CA ASN A 115 -24.08 -24.79 13.50
C ASN A 115 -22.65 -25.33 13.74
N ALA A 116 -22.52 -26.31 14.63
CA ALA A 116 -21.22 -26.87 15.01
C ALA A 116 -20.46 -27.55 13.85
N SER A 117 -21.19 -28.08 12.85
CA SER A 117 -20.61 -28.68 11.65
C SER A 117 -20.00 -27.61 10.72
N ALA A 118 -20.63 -26.45 10.60
CA ALA A 118 -20.10 -25.33 9.81
C ALA A 118 -18.80 -24.74 10.41
N LEU A 119 -18.62 -24.88 11.72
CA LEU A 119 -17.45 -24.40 12.46
C LEU A 119 -16.34 -25.45 12.62
N LEU A 120 -16.49 -26.62 11.98
CA LEU A 120 -15.54 -27.75 12.08
C LEU A 120 -15.25 -28.18 13.53
N LEU A 121 -16.19 -27.90 14.44
CA LEU A 121 -16.08 -28.25 15.86
C LEU A 121 -16.39 -29.73 16.11
N ASN A 122 -17.00 -30.41 15.13
CA ASN A 122 -17.23 -31.85 15.19
C ASN A 122 -15.94 -32.61 14.79
N ILE A 123 -15.11 -32.90 15.78
CA ILE A 123 -13.81 -33.55 15.61
C ILE A 123 -13.97 -35.04 15.25
N GLY A 124 -15.13 -35.65 15.51
CA GLY A 124 -15.38 -37.09 15.35
C GLY A 124 -16.04 -37.53 14.03
N GLU A 125 -16.33 -36.62 13.09
CA GLU A 125 -16.95 -37.00 11.80
C GLU A 125 -15.99 -37.79 10.90
N LYS A 126 -16.44 -39.00 10.51
CA LYS A 126 -15.74 -39.89 9.57
C LYS A 126 -15.58 -39.30 8.17
N GLU A 127 -16.47 -38.41 7.73
CA GLU A 127 -16.43 -37.81 6.38
C GLU A 127 -15.14 -37.03 6.11
N PHE A 128 -14.62 -36.30 7.11
CA PHE A 128 -13.36 -35.56 6.98
C PHE A 128 -12.13 -36.48 7.01
N ASP A 129 -12.19 -37.53 7.84
CA ASP A 129 -11.12 -38.52 7.95
C ASP A 129 -11.04 -39.40 6.69
N GLU A 130 -12.18 -39.80 6.12
CA GLU A 130 -12.27 -40.54 4.87
C GLU A 130 -11.81 -39.72 3.67
N SER A 131 -12.14 -38.43 3.61
CA SER A 131 -11.68 -37.55 2.53
C SER A 131 -10.18 -37.21 2.67
N ALA A 132 -9.66 -37.08 3.89
CA ALA A 132 -8.22 -37.02 4.12
C ALA A 132 -7.51 -38.30 3.66
N ASP A 133 -8.01 -39.47 4.06
CA ASP A 133 -7.42 -40.78 3.71
C ASP A 133 -7.56 -41.11 2.20
N ALA A 134 -8.65 -40.69 1.55
CA ALA A 134 -8.86 -40.83 0.11
C ALA A 134 -7.85 -40.02 -0.73
N LEU A 135 -7.41 -38.85 -0.24
CA LEU A 135 -6.36 -38.06 -0.90
C LEU A 135 -5.00 -38.76 -0.87
N PHE A 136 -4.71 -39.53 0.18
CA PHE A 136 -3.47 -40.31 0.29
C PHE A 136 -3.53 -41.61 -0.51
N SER A 137 -4.69 -42.27 -0.62
CA SER A 137 -4.84 -43.54 -1.36
C SER A 137 -4.81 -43.35 -2.88
N ARG A 138 -5.36 -42.24 -3.39
CA ARG A 138 -5.42 -41.92 -4.83
C ARG A 138 -4.06 -41.56 -5.45
N ARG A 139 -3.03 -41.28 -4.63
CA ARG A 139 -1.65 -40.98 -5.04
C ARG A 139 -0.68 -42.18 -4.98
N LYS A 140 -1.11 -43.31 -4.41
CA LYS A 140 -0.32 -44.55 -4.31
C LYS A 140 -0.52 -45.52 -5.51
N LYS A 141 -1.41 -45.19 -6.44
CA LYS A 141 -1.52 -45.82 -7.77
C LYS A 141 -0.96 -44.85 -8.80
#